data_AF-A0A0F0DI36-F1
#
_entry.id   AF-A0A0F0DI36-F1
#
_cell.length_a   1.000
_cell.length_b   1.000
_cell.length_c   1.000
_cell.angle_alpha   90.00
_cell.angle_beta   90.00
_cell.angle_gamma   90.00
#
_symmetry.space_group_name_H-M   'P 1'
#
loop_
_entity.id
_entity.type
_entity.pdbx_description
1 polymer ?
#
loop_
_entity_poly.entity_id
_entity_poly.type
_entity_poly.pdbx_seq_one_letter_code
_entity_poly.pdbx_strand_id
1 'polypeptide(L)'
;MGIGDKLLAKTANVEAKPRPIGQPSTSEAKTSPGRLMDAQNRINSAEVRIAQLTAELEEARKAGGAAEIPLSELHEVPGRRRHMPAEKFVELRENLRNNKLIHPVVVRPRAEGGFEIVSGHHRCDVYRELGRDSIRCVLENVTEEEASLGAFYANLLQSDLTDYEKYLGFRDIQKRFPGITQARMAEQSGTPASVVSALMAFEHLPPAVLDLLDEIPALLGANAGADLSALTRKGRANQVVEAVQRLAKGELDQTQAVRLASQEPQKAKPTVRASGFKIRAGRTVYCDLRTARNVVRLEFSNEQEAKAVQDELKALLERRAEAVVAEKEK
;
A
#
# COMPACT_ATOMS: atom_id res chain seq x y z
N MET A 1 54.14 64.41 48.68
CA MET A 1 53.93 63.23 47.81
C MET A 1 52.56 63.33 47.18
N GLY A 2 52.50 63.42 45.85
CA GLY A 2 51.27 63.62 45.11
C GLY A 2 50.41 62.36 45.07
N ILE A 3 49.12 62.55 44.80
CA ILE A 3 48.13 61.46 44.69
C ILE A 3 48.51 60.46 43.58
N GLY A 4 49.25 60.92 42.55
CA GLY A 4 49.80 60.09 41.48
C GLY A 4 50.78 59.01 41.94
N ASP A 5 51.68 59.33 42.89
CA ASP A 5 52.67 58.37 43.41
C ASP A 5 52.01 57.28 44.28
N LYS A 6 50.91 57.62 44.97
CA LYS A 6 50.12 56.66 45.75
C LYS A 6 49.28 55.72 44.89
N LEU A 7 48.98 56.10 43.65
CA LEU A 7 48.27 55.25 42.69
C LEU A 7 49.22 54.28 41.98
N LEU A 8 50.44 54.71 41.64
CA LEU A 8 51.48 53.86 41.06
C LEU A 8 52.00 52.79 42.03
N ALA A 9 52.05 53.08 43.34
CA ALA A 9 52.43 52.09 44.36
C ALA A 9 51.36 51.00 44.57
N LYS A 10 50.09 51.22 44.18
CA LYS A 10 49.00 50.24 44.32
C LYS A 10 48.82 49.34 43.10
N THR A 11 49.49 49.61 41.99
CA THR A 11 49.42 48.78 40.77
C THR A 11 50.61 47.84 40.60
N ALA A 12 51.62 47.92 41.47
CA ALA A 12 52.86 47.16 41.35
C ALA A 12 52.75 45.66 41.72
N ASN A 13 51.60 45.16 42.19
CA ASN A 13 51.48 43.78 42.70
C ASN A 13 50.30 42.98 42.13
N VAL A 14 49.81 43.31 40.93
CA VAL A 14 48.80 42.50 40.24
C VAL A 14 49.49 41.61 39.20
N GLU A 15 49.93 40.43 39.62
CA GLU A 15 50.33 39.37 38.69
C GLU A 15 49.11 38.92 37.87
N ALA A 16 49.20 39.09 36.55
CA ALA A 16 48.23 38.55 35.60
C ALA A 16 48.38 37.03 35.52
N LYS A 17 47.59 36.30 36.30
CA LYS A 17 47.43 34.85 36.13
C LYS A 17 46.73 34.59 34.78
N PRO A 18 47.32 33.84 33.83
CA PRO A 18 46.66 33.57 32.56
C PRO A 18 45.43 32.70 32.83
N ARG A 19 44.25 33.19 32.46
CA ARG A 19 43.02 32.37 32.48
C ARG A 19 43.10 31.36 31.33
N PRO A 20 42.68 30.10 31.56
CA PRO A 20 42.55 29.15 30.47
C PRO A 20 41.49 29.65 29.48
N ILE A 21 41.84 29.61 28.19
CA ILE A 21 40.94 29.92 27.09
C ILE A 21 39.86 28.84 27.07
N GLY A 22 38.63 29.19 27.47
CA GLY A 22 37.52 28.25 27.54
C GLY A 22 36.18 28.92 27.82
N GLN A 23 35.35 28.92 26.78
CA GLN A 23 33.91 29.26 26.70
C GLN A 23 33.50 30.75 26.70
N PRO A 24 32.70 31.19 25.71
CA PRO A 24 32.15 32.54 25.67
C PRO A 24 31.11 32.72 26.79
N SER A 25 31.27 33.78 27.59
CA SER A 25 30.29 34.14 28.62
C SER A 25 29.01 34.67 27.98
N THR A 26 27.90 33.95 28.11
CA THR A 26 26.55 34.44 27.76
C THR A 26 26.04 35.38 28.85
N SER A 27 26.60 36.57 28.96
CA SER A 27 26.03 37.65 29.78
C SER A 27 25.06 38.44 28.93
N GLU A 28 23.76 38.11 28.97
CA GLU A 28 22.74 38.92 28.29
C GLU A 28 22.66 40.32 28.92
N ALA A 29 22.81 41.37 28.10
CA ALA A 29 22.70 42.73 28.59
C ALA A 29 21.33 42.96 29.26
N LYS A 30 21.33 43.58 30.44
CA LYS A 30 20.11 43.80 31.25
C LYS A 30 19.41 45.13 30.97
N THR A 31 20.03 46.03 30.20
CA THR A 31 19.49 47.35 29.85
C THR A 31 18.76 47.30 28.52
N SER A 32 17.69 48.10 28.37
CA SER A 32 16.89 48.17 27.14
C SER A 32 17.72 48.46 25.88
N PRO A 33 18.65 49.44 25.88
CA PRO A 33 19.56 49.67 24.75
C PRO A 33 20.56 48.52 24.54
N GLY A 34 21.06 47.90 25.61
CA GLY A 34 21.98 46.76 25.52
C GLY A 34 21.31 45.53 24.91
N ARG A 35 20.04 45.27 25.25
CA ARG A 35 19.23 44.21 24.65
C ARG A 35 18.96 44.44 23.17
N LEU A 36 18.72 45.69 22.76
CA LEU A 36 18.57 46.06 21.36
C LEU A 36 19.88 45.86 20.59
N MET A 37 21.02 46.24 21.18
CA MET A 37 22.33 46.06 20.55
C MET A 37 22.72 44.57 20.45
N ASP A 38 22.45 43.78 21.49
CA ASP A 38 22.61 42.32 21.47
C ASP A 38 21.70 41.68 20.41
N ALA A 39 20.46 42.14 20.29
CA ALA A 39 19.54 41.67 19.25
C ALA A 39 20.03 42.04 17.85
N GLN A 40 20.51 43.27 17.63
CA GLN A 40 21.06 43.73 16.35
C GLN A 40 22.30 42.90 15.96
N ASN A 41 23.18 42.62 16.91
CA ASN A 41 24.35 41.78 16.68
C ASN A 41 23.97 40.34 16.36
N ARG A 42 22.96 39.78 17.04
CA ARG A 42 22.41 38.45 16.72
C ARG A 42 21.82 38.42 15.32
N ILE A 43 21.04 39.43 14.92
CA ILE A 43 20.45 39.54 13.58
C ILE A 43 21.56 39.60 12.52
N ASN A 44 22.53 40.51 12.66
CA ASN A 44 23.64 40.63 11.72
C ASN A 44 24.44 39.32 11.62
N SER A 45 24.69 38.64 12.75
CA SER A 45 25.38 37.34 12.74
C SER A 45 24.56 36.22 12.10
N ALA A 46 23.23 36.26 12.24
CA ALA A 46 22.33 35.32 11.62
C ALA A 46 22.26 35.53 10.11
N GLU A 47 22.22 36.78 9.64
CA GLU A 47 22.25 37.12 8.22
C GLU A 47 23.53 36.66 7.53
N VAL A 48 24.69 36.88 8.17
CA VAL A 48 25.98 36.37 7.66
C VAL A 48 26.00 34.84 7.61
N ARG A 49 25.45 34.18 8.63
CA ARG A 49 25.35 32.71 8.67
C ARG A 49 24.39 32.16 7.62
N ILE A 50 23.27 32.85 7.38
CA ILE A 50 22.33 32.49 6.31
C ILE A 50 23.02 32.61 4.95
N ALA A 51 23.74 33.71 4.69
CA ALA A 51 24.46 33.90 3.43
C ALA A 51 25.52 32.81 3.20
N GLN A 52 26.28 32.45 4.23
CA GLN A 52 27.24 31.33 4.17
C GLN A 52 26.55 29.99 3.88
N LEU A 53 25.49 29.66 4.62
CA LEU A 53 24.74 28.41 4.40
C LEU A 53 24.10 28.34 3.01
N THR A 54 23.63 29.46 2.47
CA THR A 54 23.10 29.51 1.10
C THR A 54 24.18 29.32 0.04
N ALA A 55 25.39 29.85 0.27
CA ALA A 55 26.52 29.65 -0.63
C ALA A 55 27.03 28.20 -0.59
N GLU A 56 27.12 27.61 0.61
CA GLU A 56 27.43 26.18 0.80
C GLU A 56 26.36 25.27 0.19
N LEU A 57 25.07 25.61 0.32
CA LEU A 57 23.97 24.89 -0.34
C LEU A 57 24.06 25.00 -1.85
N GLU A 58 24.33 26.18 -2.41
CA GLU A 58 24.49 26.37 -3.85
C GLU A 58 25.75 25.70 -4.41
N GLU A 59 26.86 25.65 -3.65
CA GLU A 59 28.03 24.84 -3.99
C GLU A 59 27.74 23.34 -3.90
N ALA A 60 27.09 22.87 -2.84
CA ALA A 60 26.65 21.48 -2.71
C ALA A 60 25.63 21.08 -3.80
N ARG A 61 24.82 22.04 -4.28
CA ARG A 61 23.83 21.86 -5.34
C ARG A 61 24.44 21.91 -6.74
N LYS A 62 25.46 22.75 -6.96
CA LYS A 62 26.33 22.71 -8.16
C LYS A 62 27.14 21.42 -8.21
N ALA A 63 27.64 20.98 -7.06
CA ALA A 63 28.31 19.70 -6.85
C ALA A 63 27.33 18.54 -6.61
N GLY A 64 26.04 18.68 -6.98
CA GLY A 64 24.90 17.85 -6.53
C GLY A 64 25.04 16.34 -6.70
N GLY A 65 25.93 15.72 -5.94
CA GLY A 65 26.46 14.37 -6.15
C GLY A 65 26.99 14.09 -7.56
N ALA A 66 26.89 15.03 -8.51
CA ALA A 66 26.93 14.80 -9.93
C ALA A 66 28.28 15.19 -10.53
N ALA A 67 29.13 14.20 -10.83
CA ALA A 67 30.39 14.35 -11.53
C ALA A 67 30.24 14.00 -13.02
N GLU A 68 31.05 14.58 -13.89
CA GLU A 68 31.26 13.98 -15.22
C GLU A 68 32.18 12.76 -15.07
N ILE A 69 31.70 11.61 -15.54
CA ILE A 69 32.46 10.36 -15.50
C ILE A 69 32.69 9.89 -16.95
N PRO A 70 33.91 9.48 -17.31
CA PRO A 70 34.19 8.89 -18.61
C PRO A 70 33.33 7.64 -18.84
N LEU A 71 32.74 7.50 -20.04
CA LEU A 71 31.94 6.33 -20.38
C LEU A 71 32.75 5.02 -20.34
N SER A 72 34.08 5.11 -20.46
CA SER A 72 35.02 3.98 -20.31
C SER A 72 35.12 3.43 -18.89
N GLU A 73 34.80 4.25 -17.89
CA GLU A 73 34.81 3.87 -16.48
C GLU A 73 33.44 3.37 -15.98
N LEU A 74 32.42 3.40 -16.85
CA LEU A 74 31.06 2.95 -16.54
C LEU A 74 30.84 1.50 -16.97
N HIS A 75 30.57 0.66 -15.99
CA HIS A 75 30.30 -0.76 -16.16
C HIS A 75 28.82 -1.09 -15.96
N GLU A 76 28.33 -2.05 -16.75
CA GLU A 76 26.96 -2.53 -16.67
C GLU A 76 26.91 -3.87 -15.94
N VAL A 77 25.96 -4.01 -15.01
CA VAL A 77 25.70 -5.27 -14.32
C VAL A 77 24.56 -6.01 -15.05
N PRO A 78 24.76 -7.26 -15.48
CA PRO A 78 23.72 -8.05 -16.12
C PRO A 78 22.44 -8.14 -15.27
N GLY A 79 21.28 -7.91 -15.89
CA GLY A 79 19.96 -8.00 -15.21
C GLY A 79 19.41 -6.71 -14.60
N ARG A 80 20.15 -5.58 -14.64
CA ARG A 80 19.67 -4.26 -14.16
C ARG A 80 19.16 -3.33 -15.26
N ARG A 81 19.38 -3.69 -16.53
CA ARG A 81 18.91 -2.92 -17.69
C ARG A 81 17.41 -3.14 -17.88
N ARG A 82 16.63 -2.06 -17.89
CA ARG A 82 15.20 -2.10 -18.21
C ARG A 82 15.03 -2.27 -19.72
N HIS A 83 14.03 -3.05 -20.13
CA HIS A 83 13.64 -3.12 -21.54
C HIS A 83 13.10 -1.75 -22.00
N MET A 84 13.56 -1.26 -23.15
CA MET A 84 13.04 -0.05 -23.77
C MET A 84 12.71 -0.33 -25.23
N PRO A 85 11.48 -0.02 -25.69
CA PRO A 85 11.11 -0.15 -27.11
C PRO A 85 12.02 0.69 -28.01
N ALA A 86 12.30 0.20 -29.21
CA ALA A 86 13.18 0.88 -30.17
C ALA A 86 12.71 2.30 -30.50
N GLU A 87 11.40 2.52 -30.63
CA GLU A 87 10.80 3.84 -30.90
C GLU A 87 11.16 4.86 -29.81
N LYS A 88 11.02 4.48 -28.53
CA LYS A 88 11.40 5.33 -27.37
C LYS A 88 12.89 5.59 -27.30
N PHE A 89 13.71 4.64 -27.74
CA PHE A 89 15.16 4.84 -27.83
C PHE A 89 15.51 5.89 -28.89
N VAL A 90 14.87 5.86 -30.05
CA VAL A 90 15.07 6.86 -31.11
C VAL A 90 14.66 8.26 -30.62
N GLU A 91 13.53 8.38 -29.93
CA GLU A 91 13.09 9.65 -29.32
C GLU A 91 14.11 10.16 -28.29
N LEU A 92 14.61 9.29 -27.41
CA LEU A 92 15.63 9.63 -26.42
C LEU A 92 16.92 10.12 -27.09
N ARG A 93 17.34 9.45 -28.18
CA ARG A 93 18.52 9.82 -28.96
C ARG A 93 18.39 11.21 -29.56
N GLU A 94 17.28 11.51 -30.23
CA GLU A 94 17.04 12.83 -30.81
C GLU A 94 16.90 13.92 -29.73
N ASN A 95 16.32 13.59 -28.57
CA ASN A 95 16.26 14.52 -27.45
C ASN A 95 17.65 14.87 -26.91
N LEU A 96 18.48 13.88 -26.62
CA LEU A 96 19.83 14.06 -26.05
C LEU A 96 20.85 14.62 -27.06
N ARG A 97 20.56 14.49 -28.36
CA ARG A 97 21.29 15.17 -29.43
C ARG A 97 21.10 16.68 -29.37
N ASN A 98 19.87 17.14 -29.16
CA ASN A 98 19.49 18.56 -29.23
C ASN A 98 19.50 19.27 -27.87
N ASN A 99 19.40 18.52 -26.77
CA ASN A 99 19.29 19.06 -25.41
C ASN A 99 20.42 18.53 -24.51
N LYS A 100 20.74 19.31 -23.46
CA LYS A 100 21.63 18.86 -22.39
C LYS A 100 20.93 17.80 -21.53
N LEU A 101 21.72 16.89 -20.96
CA LEU A 101 21.22 15.91 -20.00
C LEU A 101 20.79 16.61 -18.70
N ILE A 102 19.48 16.73 -18.50
CA ILE A 102 18.88 17.35 -17.32
C ILE A 102 18.98 16.41 -16.12
N HIS A 103 18.62 15.13 -16.32
CA HIS A 103 18.64 14.12 -15.28
C HIS A 103 19.94 13.31 -15.38
N PRO A 104 20.83 13.36 -14.37
CA PRO A 104 22.07 12.61 -14.40
C PRO A 104 21.83 11.09 -14.33
N VAL A 105 22.85 10.32 -14.73
CA VAL A 105 22.91 8.86 -14.57
C VAL A 105 23.28 8.55 -13.12
N VAL A 106 22.71 7.51 -12.51
CA VAL A 106 23.06 7.14 -11.12
C VAL A 106 24.09 6.03 -11.18
N VAL A 107 25.20 6.22 -10.48
CA VAL A 107 26.31 5.27 -10.44
C VAL A 107 26.79 5.01 -9.02
N ARG A 108 27.47 3.88 -8.82
CA ARG A 108 28.14 3.55 -7.56
C ARG A 108 29.58 3.11 -7.81
N PRO A 109 30.50 3.28 -6.83
CA PRO A 109 31.88 2.80 -6.96
C PRO A 109 31.98 1.27 -6.94
N ARG A 110 32.94 0.72 -7.70
CA ARG A 110 33.30 -0.71 -7.70
C ARG A 110 34.48 -1.00 -6.77
N ALA A 111 34.49 -2.19 -6.18
CA ALA A 111 35.66 -2.68 -5.45
C ALA A 111 36.89 -2.87 -6.37
N GLU A 112 36.67 -3.20 -7.64
CA GLU A 112 37.71 -3.40 -8.66
C GLU A 112 38.16 -2.09 -9.35
N GLY A 113 37.59 -0.94 -8.97
CA GLY A 113 37.79 0.35 -9.64
C GLY A 113 36.76 0.64 -10.73
N GLY A 114 36.57 1.94 -11.02
CA GLY A 114 35.50 2.43 -11.89
C GLY A 114 34.13 2.48 -11.20
N PHE A 115 33.08 2.63 -12.00
CA PHE A 115 31.71 2.84 -11.52
C PHE A 115 30.72 1.89 -12.19
N GLU A 116 29.69 1.48 -11.47
CA GLU A 116 28.60 0.67 -12.03
C GLU A 116 27.36 1.53 -12.22
N ILE A 117 26.69 1.33 -13.35
CA ILE A 117 25.44 2.03 -13.65
C ILE A 117 24.32 1.39 -12.82
N VAL A 118 23.74 2.18 -11.91
CA VAL A 118 22.54 1.80 -11.15
C VAL A 118 21.29 2.14 -11.95
N SER A 119 21.27 3.33 -12.56
CA SER A 119 20.14 3.81 -13.37
C SER A 119 20.60 4.75 -14.48
N GLY A 120 19.96 4.68 -15.64
CA GLY A 120 20.29 5.52 -16.80
C GLY A 120 21.07 4.83 -17.92
N HIS A 121 21.13 3.49 -17.94
CA HIS A 121 21.77 2.66 -18.97
C HIS A 121 21.57 3.17 -20.41
N HIS A 122 20.31 3.39 -20.82
CA HIS A 122 20.00 3.86 -22.17
C HIS A 122 20.55 5.26 -22.51
N ARG A 123 20.77 6.12 -21.50
CA ARG A 123 21.40 7.44 -21.71
C ARG A 123 22.89 7.28 -21.96
N CYS A 124 23.54 6.33 -21.28
CA CYS A 124 24.93 5.97 -21.55
C CYS A 124 25.07 5.42 -22.98
N ASP A 125 24.16 4.55 -23.42
CA ASP A 125 24.15 4.02 -24.79
C ASP A 125 24.00 5.11 -25.83
N VAL A 126 23.03 6.01 -25.66
CA VAL A 126 22.84 7.16 -26.55
C VAL A 126 24.08 8.05 -26.58
N TYR A 127 24.72 8.30 -25.42
CA TYR A 127 25.94 9.09 -25.38
C TYR A 127 27.11 8.41 -26.10
N ARG A 128 27.23 7.07 -25.99
CA ARG A 128 28.21 6.28 -26.76
C ARG A 128 27.92 6.38 -28.27
N GLU A 129 26.66 6.24 -28.69
CA GLU A 129 26.26 6.37 -30.11
C GLU A 129 26.50 7.78 -30.66
N LEU A 130 26.32 8.81 -29.85
CA LEU A 130 26.57 10.21 -30.21
C LEU A 130 28.06 10.59 -30.16
N GLY A 131 28.95 9.65 -29.81
CA GLY A 131 30.40 9.87 -29.75
C GLY A 131 30.83 10.83 -28.65
N ARG A 132 30.12 10.87 -27.52
CA ARG A 132 30.50 11.66 -26.34
C ARG A 132 31.43 10.85 -25.44
N ASP A 133 32.43 11.49 -24.85
CA ASP A 133 33.45 10.80 -24.03
C ASP A 133 33.01 10.62 -22.56
N SER A 134 32.20 11.54 -22.05
CA SER A 134 31.76 11.58 -20.65
C SER A 134 30.24 11.82 -20.54
N ILE A 135 29.68 11.40 -19.41
CA ILE A 135 28.28 11.65 -19.07
C ILE A 135 28.17 12.11 -17.61
N ARG A 136 27.20 12.98 -17.35
CA ARG A 136 26.93 13.49 -16.00
C ARG A 136 26.30 12.39 -15.15
N CYS A 137 26.99 11.99 -14.09
CA CYS A 137 26.63 10.91 -13.19
C CYS A 137 26.56 11.37 -11.74
N VAL A 138 25.56 10.94 -10.98
CA VAL A 138 25.49 11.10 -9.53
C VAL A 138 26.07 9.87 -8.86
N LEU A 139 27.05 10.07 -7.97
CA LEU A 139 27.50 9.01 -7.07
C LEU A 139 26.48 8.83 -5.96
N GLU A 140 26.00 7.61 -5.82
CA GLU A 140 25.15 7.24 -4.71
C GLU A 140 25.82 6.12 -3.91
N ASN A 141 26.02 6.36 -2.61
CA ASN A 141 26.61 5.40 -1.68
C ASN A 141 25.54 4.37 -1.30
N VAL A 142 25.16 3.57 -2.27
CA VAL A 142 24.17 2.50 -2.15
C VAL A 142 24.92 1.18 -2.10
N THR A 143 24.60 0.32 -1.13
CA THR A 143 25.23 -1.00 -1.02
C THR A 143 24.93 -1.87 -2.23
N GLU A 144 25.68 -2.99 -2.37
CA GLU A 144 25.43 -4.00 -3.41
C GLU A 144 23.95 -4.37 -3.48
N GLU A 145 23.46 -4.68 -2.29
CA GLU A 145 22.15 -5.21 -1.97
C GLU A 145 21.05 -4.18 -2.25
N GLU A 146 21.22 -2.94 -1.78
CA GLU A 146 20.23 -1.88 -1.97
C GLU A 146 20.08 -1.50 -3.44
N ALA A 147 21.17 -1.43 -4.22
CA ALA A 147 21.08 -1.11 -5.64
C ALA A 147 20.44 -2.28 -6.44
N SER A 148 20.77 -3.52 -6.05
CA SER A 148 20.13 -4.70 -6.61
C SER A 148 18.62 -4.72 -6.32
N LEU A 149 18.24 -4.36 -5.09
CA LEU A 149 16.85 -4.31 -4.65
C LEU A 149 16.08 -3.18 -5.35
N GLY A 150 16.69 -2.00 -5.49
CA GLY A 150 16.12 -0.87 -6.23
C GLY A 150 15.88 -1.19 -7.71
N ALA A 151 16.85 -1.85 -8.37
CA ALA A 151 16.69 -2.32 -9.74
C ALA A 151 15.57 -3.37 -9.85
N PHE A 152 15.47 -4.28 -8.87
CA PHE A 152 14.40 -5.26 -8.81
C PHE A 152 13.02 -4.60 -8.66
N TYR A 153 12.85 -3.65 -7.72
CA TYR A 153 11.61 -2.92 -7.55
C TYR A 153 11.23 -2.12 -8.80
N ALA A 154 12.19 -1.47 -9.44
CA ALA A 154 11.94 -0.74 -10.68
C ALA A 154 11.43 -1.66 -11.79
N ASN A 155 12.00 -2.86 -11.94
CA ASN A 155 11.49 -3.86 -12.89
C ASN A 155 10.10 -4.37 -12.50
N LEU A 156 9.90 -4.69 -11.23
CA LEU A 156 8.64 -5.20 -10.69
C LEU A 156 7.48 -4.21 -10.88
N LEU A 157 7.74 -2.92 -10.71
CA LEU A 157 6.73 -1.86 -10.80
C LEU A 157 6.54 -1.31 -12.21
N GLN A 158 7.04 -2.00 -13.24
CA GLN A 158 6.75 -1.64 -14.62
C GLN A 158 5.25 -1.84 -14.93
N SER A 159 4.72 -1.05 -15.87
CA SER A 159 3.31 -1.07 -16.27
C SER A 159 2.84 -2.41 -16.85
N ASP A 160 3.77 -3.21 -17.35
CA ASP A 160 3.48 -4.38 -18.17
C ASP A 160 3.16 -5.63 -17.33
N LEU A 161 3.55 -5.63 -16.04
CA LEU A 161 3.26 -6.72 -15.12
C LEU A 161 1.86 -6.59 -14.53
N THR A 162 1.16 -7.71 -14.41
CA THR A 162 -0.13 -7.77 -13.73
C THR A 162 0.04 -7.60 -12.23
N ASP A 163 -1.04 -7.26 -11.53
CA ASP A 163 -1.00 -7.12 -10.07
C ASP A 163 -0.66 -8.44 -9.36
N TYR A 164 -1.06 -9.57 -9.94
CA TYR A 164 -0.67 -10.89 -9.43
C TYR A 164 0.83 -11.15 -9.60
N GLU A 165 1.42 -10.82 -10.76
CA GLU A 165 2.86 -10.96 -10.99
C GLU A 165 3.67 -10.04 -10.08
N LYS A 166 3.18 -8.82 -9.83
CA LYS A 166 3.76 -7.90 -8.85
C LYS A 166 3.78 -8.52 -7.46
N TYR A 167 2.65 -9.10 -7.03
CA TYR A 167 2.56 -9.84 -5.78
C TYR A 167 3.62 -10.95 -5.69
N LEU A 168 3.78 -11.76 -6.75
CA LEU A 168 4.80 -12.83 -6.77
C LEU A 168 6.20 -12.27 -6.55
N GLY A 169 6.55 -11.14 -7.18
CA GLY A 169 7.84 -10.49 -6.96
C GLY A 169 8.02 -9.91 -5.56
N PHE A 170 7.00 -9.30 -4.97
CA PHE A 170 7.04 -8.85 -3.56
C PHE A 170 7.20 -10.03 -2.59
N ARG A 171 6.52 -11.15 -2.86
CA ARG A 171 6.65 -12.39 -2.08
C ARG A 171 8.06 -12.97 -2.20
N ASP A 172 8.68 -12.91 -3.37
CA ASP A 172 10.06 -13.37 -3.55
C ASP A 172 11.07 -12.51 -2.80
N ILE A 173 10.83 -11.20 -2.66
CA ILE A 173 11.63 -10.34 -1.77
C ILE A 173 11.48 -10.79 -0.31
N GLN A 174 10.26 -11.04 0.17
CA GLN A 174 10.07 -11.52 1.55
C GLN A 174 10.79 -12.84 1.82
N LYS A 175 10.86 -13.74 0.83
CA LYS A 175 11.63 -14.99 0.94
C LYS A 175 13.13 -14.75 1.01
N ARG A 176 13.65 -13.81 0.20
CA ARG A 176 15.09 -13.47 0.18
C ARG A 176 15.54 -12.68 1.41
N PHE A 177 14.64 -11.89 1.99
CA PHE A 177 14.91 -11.05 3.16
C PHE A 177 13.90 -11.34 4.27
N PRO A 178 14.08 -12.45 5.03
CA PRO A 178 13.21 -12.79 6.14
C PRO A 178 13.12 -11.64 7.16
N GLY A 179 11.90 -11.23 7.51
CA GLY A 179 11.66 -10.13 8.45
C GLY A 179 11.50 -8.74 7.81
N ILE A 180 11.60 -8.62 6.49
CA ILE A 180 11.22 -7.38 5.80
C ILE A 180 9.71 -7.11 5.96
N THR A 181 9.37 -5.92 6.44
CA THR A 181 7.96 -5.52 6.63
C THR A 181 7.38 -4.95 5.34
N GLN A 182 6.06 -5.03 5.18
CA GLN A 182 5.38 -4.40 4.02
C GLN A 182 5.62 -2.89 3.98
N ALA A 183 5.70 -2.22 5.15
CA ALA A 183 6.03 -0.81 5.25
C ALA A 183 7.43 -0.50 4.70
N ARG A 184 8.42 -1.34 5.02
CA ARG A 184 9.79 -1.19 4.50
C ARG A 184 9.86 -1.47 3.00
N MET A 185 9.12 -2.47 2.51
CA MET A 185 9.02 -2.73 1.06
C MET A 185 8.40 -1.55 0.32
N ALA A 186 7.34 -0.93 0.87
CA ALA A 186 6.69 0.25 0.30
C ALA A 186 7.62 1.47 0.23
N GLU A 187 8.38 1.71 1.31
CA GLU A 187 9.38 2.77 1.37
C GLU A 187 10.48 2.56 0.31
N GLN A 188 11.06 1.36 0.25
CA GLN A 188 12.15 1.04 -0.69
C GLN A 188 11.68 0.99 -2.14
N SER A 189 10.43 0.63 -2.39
CA SER A 189 9.85 0.58 -3.74
C SER A 189 9.25 1.92 -4.19
N GLY A 190 9.22 2.94 -3.32
CA GLY A 190 8.59 4.23 -3.61
C GLY A 190 7.08 4.13 -3.88
N THR A 191 6.43 3.08 -3.38
CA THR A 191 5.02 2.77 -3.64
C THR A 191 4.19 3.02 -2.39
N PRO A 192 2.94 3.53 -2.50
CA PRO A 192 2.09 3.69 -1.33
C PRO A 192 1.90 2.36 -0.59
N ALA A 193 1.99 2.39 0.75
CA ALA A 193 1.82 1.20 1.59
C ALA A 193 0.47 0.49 1.37
N SER A 194 -0.58 1.23 1.01
CA SER A 194 -1.89 0.69 0.66
C SER A 194 -1.84 -0.22 -0.58
N VAL A 195 -1.07 0.16 -1.60
CA VAL A 195 -0.91 -0.64 -2.83
C VAL A 195 -0.11 -1.90 -2.53
N VAL A 196 1.00 -1.80 -1.79
CA VAL A 196 1.78 -2.97 -1.36
C VAL A 196 0.91 -3.91 -0.53
N SER A 197 0.10 -3.38 0.39
CA SER A 197 -0.83 -4.19 1.18
C SER A 197 -1.89 -4.89 0.32
N ALA A 198 -2.42 -4.23 -0.71
CA ALA A 198 -3.41 -4.83 -1.61
C ALA A 198 -2.79 -5.95 -2.48
N LEU A 199 -1.57 -5.75 -2.98
CA LEU A 199 -0.81 -6.79 -3.69
C LEU A 199 -0.49 -7.97 -2.77
N MET A 200 -0.01 -7.72 -1.56
CA MET A 200 0.27 -8.79 -0.60
C MET A 200 -0.97 -9.54 -0.14
N ALA A 201 -2.17 -8.96 -0.28
CA ALA A 201 -3.41 -9.62 0.12
C ALA A 201 -3.69 -10.91 -0.67
N PHE A 202 -3.18 -11.03 -1.91
CA PHE A 202 -3.31 -12.25 -2.73
C PHE A 202 -2.82 -13.51 -2.01
N GLU A 203 -1.90 -13.40 -1.06
CA GLU A 203 -1.42 -14.51 -0.22
C GLU A 203 -2.56 -15.23 0.52
N HIS A 204 -3.65 -14.53 0.81
CA HIS A 204 -4.79 -15.09 1.54
C HIS A 204 -5.91 -15.63 0.64
N LEU A 205 -5.69 -15.67 -0.68
CA LEU A 205 -6.65 -16.30 -1.59
C LEU A 205 -6.63 -17.82 -1.45
N PRO A 206 -7.76 -18.51 -1.71
CA PRO A 206 -7.79 -19.97 -1.71
C PRO A 206 -6.81 -20.54 -2.75
N PRO A 207 -6.19 -21.72 -2.50
CA PRO A 207 -5.26 -22.34 -3.45
C PRO A 207 -5.82 -22.48 -4.87
N ALA A 208 -7.08 -22.91 -4.99
CA ALA A 208 -7.75 -23.04 -6.29
C ALA A 208 -7.90 -21.71 -7.07
N VAL A 209 -7.87 -20.56 -6.38
CA VAL A 209 -7.84 -19.25 -7.02
C VAL A 209 -6.43 -18.87 -7.44
N LEU A 210 -5.42 -19.22 -6.64
CA LEU A 210 -4.01 -19.01 -7.00
C LEU A 210 -3.64 -19.84 -8.24
N ASP A 211 -4.08 -21.09 -8.32
CA ASP A 211 -3.86 -21.95 -9.49
C ASP A 211 -4.46 -21.31 -10.77
N LEU A 212 -5.66 -20.73 -10.67
CA LEU A 212 -6.28 -20.00 -11.79
C LEU A 212 -5.52 -18.72 -12.16
N LEU A 213 -4.93 -18.02 -11.18
CA LEU A 213 -4.13 -16.83 -11.42
C LEU A 213 -2.76 -17.17 -12.02
N ASP A 214 -2.20 -18.34 -11.72
CA ASP A 214 -1.00 -18.85 -12.37
C ASP A 214 -1.26 -19.13 -13.86
N GLU A 215 -2.46 -19.59 -14.22
CA GLU A 215 -2.88 -19.77 -15.62
C GLU A 215 -3.29 -18.45 -16.30
N ILE A 216 -3.97 -17.56 -15.59
CA ILE A 216 -4.51 -16.28 -16.10
C ILE A 216 -4.11 -15.13 -15.17
N PRO A 217 -2.86 -14.62 -15.25
CA PRO A 217 -2.34 -13.62 -14.31
C PRO A 217 -3.08 -12.28 -14.30
N ALA A 218 -3.78 -11.95 -15.38
CA ALA A 218 -4.54 -10.70 -15.52
C ALA A 218 -5.98 -10.79 -14.98
N LEU A 219 -6.39 -11.96 -14.47
CA LEU A 219 -7.78 -12.21 -14.06
C LEU A 219 -8.26 -11.26 -12.95
N LEU A 220 -7.39 -10.94 -11.99
CA LEU A 220 -7.70 -10.09 -10.85
C LEU A 220 -6.72 -8.93 -10.73
N GLY A 221 -7.27 -7.72 -10.53
CA GLY A 221 -6.51 -6.56 -10.08
C GLY A 221 -6.36 -6.52 -8.56
N ALA A 222 -5.48 -5.65 -8.05
CA ALA A 222 -5.12 -5.56 -6.64
C ALA A 222 -6.32 -5.34 -5.70
N ASN A 223 -7.25 -4.47 -6.08
CA ASN A 223 -8.42 -4.18 -5.25
C ASN A 223 -9.36 -5.39 -5.13
N ALA A 224 -9.69 -6.02 -6.26
CA ALA A 224 -10.56 -7.21 -6.26
C ALA A 224 -9.90 -8.38 -5.53
N GLY A 225 -8.59 -8.59 -5.75
CA GLY A 225 -7.80 -9.57 -5.01
C GLY A 225 -7.85 -9.33 -3.50
N ALA A 226 -7.67 -8.09 -3.04
CA ALA A 226 -7.73 -7.74 -1.63
C ALA A 226 -9.12 -7.96 -1.01
N ASP A 227 -10.20 -7.59 -1.71
CA ASP A 227 -11.57 -7.79 -1.25
C ASP A 227 -11.92 -9.28 -1.13
N LEU A 228 -11.59 -10.08 -2.15
CA LEU A 228 -11.80 -11.54 -2.15
C LEU A 228 -10.96 -12.23 -1.07
N SER A 229 -9.75 -11.73 -0.82
CA SER A 229 -8.88 -12.21 0.27
C SER A 229 -9.47 -11.91 1.65
N ALA A 230 -10.06 -10.73 1.82
CA ALA A 230 -10.77 -10.38 3.06
C ALA A 230 -12.01 -11.27 3.27
N LEU A 231 -12.75 -11.60 2.21
CA LEU A 231 -13.87 -12.55 2.28
C LEU A 231 -13.40 -13.98 2.61
N THR A 232 -12.28 -14.41 2.05
CA THR A 232 -11.68 -15.72 2.35
C THR A 232 -11.35 -15.84 3.84
N ARG A 233 -10.72 -14.81 4.43
CA ARG A 233 -10.46 -14.75 5.89
C ARG A 233 -11.73 -14.71 6.74
N LYS A 234 -12.85 -14.23 6.21
CA LYS A 234 -14.18 -14.30 6.85
C LYS A 234 -14.86 -15.68 6.72
N GLY A 235 -14.14 -16.70 6.26
CA GLY A 235 -14.64 -18.08 6.11
C GLY A 235 -15.41 -18.34 4.81
N ARG A 236 -15.28 -17.46 3.81
CA ARG A 236 -16.03 -17.54 2.54
C ARG A 236 -15.21 -18.10 1.37
N ALA A 237 -14.21 -18.92 1.66
CA ALA A 237 -13.29 -19.47 0.66
C ALA A 237 -14.01 -20.13 -0.53
N ASN A 238 -15.03 -20.95 -0.28
CA ASN A 238 -15.77 -21.64 -1.35
C ASN A 238 -16.51 -20.67 -2.27
N GLN A 239 -17.09 -19.61 -1.73
CA GLN A 239 -17.83 -18.60 -2.48
C GLN A 239 -16.89 -17.74 -3.33
N VAL A 240 -15.69 -17.47 -2.79
CA VAL A 240 -14.61 -16.80 -3.52
C VAL A 240 -14.15 -17.65 -4.70
N VAL A 241 -13.91 -18.96 -4.50
CA VAL A 241 -13.55 -19.88 -5.59
C VAL A 241 -14.62 -19.90 -6.68
N GLU A 242 -15.90 -20.04 -6.32
CA GLU A 242 -17.00 -20.05 -7.29
C GLU A 242 -17.08 -18.73 -8.07
N ALA A 243 -16.99 -17.59 -7.38
CA ALA A 243 -17.05 -16.28 -8.01
C ALA A 243 -15.89 -16.06 -8.99
N VAL A 244 -14.67 -16.46 -8.64
CA VAL A 244 -13.50 -16.34 -9.51
C VAL A 244 -13.56 -17.31 -10.69
N GLN A 245 -14.09 -18.51 -10.52
CA GLN A 245 -14.30 -19.44 -11.65
C GLN A 245 -15.30 -18.88 -12.67
N ARG A 246 -16.37 -18.22 -12.21
CA ARG A 246 -17.35 -17.56 -13.09
C ARG A 246 -16.76 -16.33 -13.78
N LEU A 247 -15.91 -15.57 -13.08
CA LEU A 247 -15.12 -14.50 -13.66
C LEU A 247 -14.19 -15.02 -14.78
N ALA A 248 -13.48 -16.13 -14.55
CA ALA A 248 -12.59 -16.74 -15.54
C ALA A 248 -13.32 -17.23 -16.80
N LYS A 249 -14.59 -17.65 -16.65
CA LYS A 249 -15.48 -18.00 -17.77
C LYS A 249 -16.05 -16.78 -18.52
N GLY A 250 -15.78 -15.56 -18.05
CA GLY A 250 -16.32 -14.32 -18.62
C GLY A 250 -17.80 -14.08 -18.31
N GLU A 251 -18.38 -14.79 -17.33
CA GLU A 251 -19.80 -14.62 -16.95
C GLU A 251 -20.04 -13.38 -16.08
N LEU A 252 -18.99 -12.89 -15.41
CA LEU A 252 -19.04 -11.81 -14.43
C LEU A 252 -17.87 -10.85 -14.67
N ASP A 253 -18.02 -9.60 -14.22
CA ASP A 253 -16.89 -8.70 -14.01
C ASP A 253 -16.31 -8.84 -12.57
N GLN A 254 -15.14 -8.23 -12.31
CA GLN A 254 -14.49 -8.31 -11.00
C GLN A 254 -15.37 -7.77 -9.86
N THR A 255 -16.16 -6.72 -10.10
CA THR A 255 -17.04 -6.12 -9.09
C THR A 255 -18.20 -7.05 -8.75
N GLN A 256 -18.77 -7.68 -9.77
CA GLN A 256 -19.83 -8.68 -9.64
C GLN A 256 -19.33 -9.93 -8.93
N ALA A 257 -18.11 -10.39 -9.22
CA ALA A 257 -17.48 -11.51 -8.53
C ALA A 257 -17.31 -11.23 -7.02
N VAL A 258 -16.78 -10.05 -6.65
CA VAL A 258 -16.68 -9.62 -5.24
C VAL A 258 -18.06 -9.57 -4.57
N ARG A 259 -19.07 -9.02 -5.27
CA ARG A 259 -20.44 -8.93 -4.76
C ARG A 259 -21.05 -10.32 -4.55
N LEU A 260 -20.85 -11.26 -5.48
CA LEU A 260 -21.34 -12.62 -5.38
C LEU A 260 -20.73 -13.34 -4.16
N ALA A 261 -19.41 -13.25 -3.99
CA ALA A 261 -18.71 -13.81 -2.84
C ALA A 261 -19.12 -13.12 -1.50
N SER A 262 -19.56 -11.87 -1.57
CA SER A 262 -20.04 -11.08 -0.43
C SER A 262 -21.49 -11.36 -0.03
N GLN A 263 -22.28 -12.08 -0.82
CA GLN A 263 -23.63 -12.44 -0.43
C GLN A 263 -23.60 -13.53 0.65
N GLU A 264 -24.40 -13.36 1.70
CA GLU A 264 -24.63 -14.44 2.66
C GLU A 264 -25.30 -15.60 1.93
N PRO A 265 -24.90 -16.85 2.21
CA PRO A 265 -25.62 -18.00 1.67
C PRO A 265 -27.07 -17.86 2.13
N GLN A 266 -28.01 -17.75 1.19
CA GLN A 266 -29.40 -17.95 1.51
C GLN A 266 -29.50 -19.35 2.12
N LYS A 267 -29.65 -19.43 3.45
CA LYS A 267 -30.01 -20.69 4.11
C LYS A 267 -31.21 -21.22 3.34
N ALA A 268 -31.03 -22.31 2.60
CA ALA A 268 -32.14 -23.06 2.06
C ALA A 268 -33.09 -23.29 3.24
N LYS A 269 -34.25 -22.61 3.24
CA LYS A 269 -35.24 -22.78 4.30
C LYS A 269 -35.46 -24.29 4.40
N PRO A 270 -35.26 -24.92 5.57
CA PRO A 270 -35.47 -26.36 5.69
C PRO A 270 -36.91 -26.62 5.28
N THR A 271 -37.10 -27.29 4.14
CA THR A 271 -38.41 -27.75 3.71
C THR A 271 -38.82 -28.81 4.72
N VAL A 272 -39.51 -28.38 5.78
CA VAL A 272 -40.23 -29.28 6.67
C VAL A 272 -41.20 -30.04 5.78
N ARG A 273 -40.97 -31.34 5.58
CA ARG A 273 -41.91 -32.20 4.85
C ARG A 273 -43.23 -32.13 5.61
N ALA A 274 -44.23 -31.45 5.04
CA ALA A 274 -45.57 -31.43 5.59
C ALA A 274 -46.11 -32.86 5.57
N SER A 275 -46.50 -33.39 6.73
CA SER A 275 -47.28 -34.62 6.79
C SER A 275 -48.70 -34.28 6.36
N GLY A 276 -49.09 -34.75 5.18
CA GLY A 276 -50.43 -34.56 4.62
C GLY A 276 -51.21 -35.87 4.58
N PHE A 277 -52.48 -35.83 4.96
CA PHE A 277 -53.41 -36.96 4.80
C PHE A 277 -54.62 -36.49 3.99
N LYS A 278 -55.05 -37.33 3.02
CA LYS A 278 -56.23 -37.05 2.18
C LYS A 278 -57.48 -37.65 2.83
N ILE A 279 -58.43 -36.81 3.20
CA ILE A 279 -59.75 -37.22 3.69
C ILE A 279 -60.62 -37.51 2.46
N ARG A 280 -61.21 -38.71 2.38
CA ARG A 280 -62.02 -39.17 1.24
C ARG A 280 -63.47 -39.38 1.65
N ALA A 281 -64.40 -39.02 0.77
CA ALA A 281 -65.82 -39.33 0.87
C ALA A 281 -66.16 -40.34 -0.26
N GLY A 282 -66.09 -41.64 0.05
CA GLY A 282 -66.24 -42.68 -0.97
C GLY A 282 -65.06 -42.71 -1.96
N ARG A 283 -65.34 -42.50 -3.26
CA ARG A 283 -64.31 -42.49 -4.33
C ARG A 283 -63.67 -41.10 -4.58
N THR A 284 -64.22 -40.04 -4.01
CA THR A 284 -63.72 -38.67 -4.21
C THR A 284 -62.89 -38.20 -3.02
N VAL A 285 -61.87 -37.38 -3.29
CA VAL A 285 -61.11 -36.69 -2.25
C VAL A 285 -61.94 -35.51 -1.79
N TYR A 286 -62.27 -35.47 -0.50
CA TYR A 286 -63.08 -34.43 0.12
C TYR A 286 -62.20 -33.25 0.55
N CYS A 287 -61.06 -33.52 1.20
CA CYS A 287 -60.12 -32.49 1.65
C CYS A 287 -58.67 -33.02 1.76
N ASP A 288 -57.67 -32.21 1.39
CA ASP A 288 -56.26 -32.44 1.72
C ASP A 288 -55.93 -31.69 3.01
N LEU A 289 -55.62 -32.44 4.08
CA LEU A 289 -55.19 -31.89 5.36
C LEU A 289 -53.67 -31.96 5.44
N ARG A 290 -53.03 -30.80 5.47
CA ARG A 290 -51.58 -30.67 5.65
C ARG A 290 -51.25 -30.03 6.97
N THR A 291 -50.39 -30.69 7.74
CA THR A 291 -49.88 -30.16 9.00
C THR A 291 -48.39 -29.86 8.87
N ALA A 292 -48.00 -28.64 9.24
CA ALA A 292 -46.61 -28.23 9.34
C ALA A 292 -46.41 -27.38 10.60
N ARG A 293 -45.69 -27.92 11.59
CA ARG A 293 -45.50 -27.31 12.92
C ARG A 293 -46.85 -26.90 13.56
N ASN A 294 -47.14 -25.59 13.62
CA ASN A 294 -48.33 -25.03 14.25
C ASN A 294 -49.41 -24.61 13.23
N VAL A 295 -49.21 -24.95 11.95
CA VAL A 295 -50.12 -24.59 10.86
C VAL A 295 -50.83 -25.85 10.38
N VAL A 296 -52.16 -25.83 10.45
CA VAL A 296 -53.04 -26.80 9.81
C VAL A 296 -53.65 -26.11 8.58
N ARG A 297 -53.42 -26.68 7.39
CA ARG A 297 -54.03 -26.22 6.14
C ARG A 297 -54.99 -27.29 5.65
N LEU A 298 -56.23 -26.88 5.38
CA LEU A 298 -57.26 -27.70 4.75
C LEU A 298 -57.48 -27.15 3.34
N GLU A 299 -57.39 -28.02 2.35
CA GLU A 299 -57.61 -27.68 0.95
C GLU A 299 -58.82 -28.48 0.43
N PHE A 300 -59.91 -27.77 0.12
CA PHE A 300 -61.17 -28.34 -0.36
C PHE A 300 -61.32 -28.13 -1.87
N SER A 301 -62.00 -29.04 -2.55
CA SER A 301 -62.29 -28.90 -3.99
C SER A 301 -63.49 -27.99 -4.27
N ASN A 302 -64.33 -27.70 -3.28
CA ASN A 302 -65.54 -26.89 -3.42
C ASN A 302 -65.53 -25.71 -2.44
N GLU A 303 -65.77 -24.50 -2.94
CA GLU A 303 -65.74 -23.24 -2.18
C GLU A 303 -66.89 -23.15 -1.15
N GLN A 304 -68.06 -23.70 -1.48
CA GLN A 304 -69.22 -23.68 -0.57
C GLN A 304 -68.99 -24.56 0.66
N GLU A 305 -68.40 -25.75 0.46
CA GLU A 305 -68.03 -26.65 1.56
C GLU A 305 -66.87 -26.07 2.38
N ALA A 306 -65.89 -25.43 1.74
CA ALA A 306 -64.79 -24.76 2.44
C ALA A 306 -65.31 -23.70 3.42
N LYS A 307 -66.32 -22.91 3.01
CA LYS A 307 -66.93 -21.88 3.84
C LYS A 307 -67.76 -22.47 4.99
N ALA A 308 -68.55 -23.51 4.72
CA ALA A 308 -69.33 -24.20 5.77
C ALA A 308 -68.41 -24.81 6.86
N VAL A 309 -67.33 -25.49 6.44
CA VAL A 309 -66.36 -26.09 7.38
C VAL A 309 -65.56 -25.00 8.12
N GLN A 310 -65.27 -23.86 7.48
CA GLN A 310 -64.64 -22.71 8.15
C GLN A 310 -65.51 -22.19 9.30
N ASP A 311 -66.81 -22.03 9.08
CA ASP A 311 -67.74 -21.52 10.09
C ASP A 311 -67.89 -22.51 11.27
N GLU A 312 -67.95 -23.81 11.00
CA GLU A 312 -67.95 -24.86 12.03
C GLU A 312 -66.63 -24.90 12.82
N LEU A 313 -65.49 -24.83 12.14
CA LEU A 313 -64.18 -24.82 12.78
C LEU A 313 -64.00 -23.59 13.66
N LYS A 314 -64.49 -22.42 13.22
CA LYS A 314 -64.45 -21.20 14.02
C LYS A 314 -65.20 -21.39 15.34
N ALA A 315 -66.44 -21.88 15.28
CA ALA A 315 -67.24 -22.13 16.48
C ALA A 315 -66.59 -23.17 17.42
N LEU A 316 -65.98 -24.22 16.87
CA LEU A 316 -65.26 -25.24 17.65
C LEU A 316 -64.01 -24.66 18.34
N LEU A 317 -63.24 -23.84 17.63
CA LEU A 317 -62.03 -23.23 18.16
C LEU A 317 -62.34 -22.19 19.23
N GLU A 318 -63.41 -21.41 19.08
CA GLU A 318 -63.89 -20.48 20.11
C GLU A 318 -64.27 -21.23 21.40
N ARG A 319 -65.05 -22.32 21.31
CA ARG A 319 -65.37 -23.15 22.48
C ARG A 319 -64.14 -23.75 23.16
N ARG A 320 -63.15 -24.20 22.38
CA ARG A 320 -61.89 -24.71 22.95
C ARG A 320 -61.06 -23.61 23.60
N ALA A 321 -61.06 -22.41 23.03
CA ALA A 321 -60.36 -21.27 23.63
C ALA A 321 -60.97 -20.91 24.98
N GLU A 322 -62.30 -20.88 25.09
CA GLU A 322 -63.01 -20.66 26.37
C GLU A 322 -62.69 -21.73 27.42
N ALA A 323 -62.65 -23.02 27.03
CA ALA A 323 -62.29 -24.11 27.93
C ALA A 323 -60.84 -24.01 28.44
N VAL A 324 -59.89 -23.61 27.58
CA VAL A 324 -58.48 -23.40 27.96
C VAL A 324 -58.31 -22.22 28.92
N VAL A 325 -59.14 -21.18 28.79
CA VAL A 325 -59.16 -20.06 29.74
C VAL A 325 -59.72 -20.52 31.10
N ALA A 326 -60.82 -21.28 31.10
CA ALA A 326 -61.42 -21.81 32.32
C ALA A 326 -60.53 -22.80 33.09
N GLU A 327 -59.65 -23.55 32.41
CA GLU A 327 -58.66 -24.42 33.04
C GLU A 327 -57.45 -23.67 33.64
N LYS A 328 -57.16 -22.44 33.18
CA LYS A 328 -56.09 -21.61 33.74
C LYS A 328 -56.51 -20.80 34.97
N GLU A 329 -57.81 -20.67 35.23
CA GLU A 329 -58.37 -19.94 36.36
C GLU A 329 -58.72 -20.84 37.56
N LYS A 330 -58.48 -22.16 37.45
CA LYS A 330 -58.50 -23.12 38.57
C LYS A 330 -57.09 -23.41 39.07
#